data_AF-A0A2P5KQ81-F1
#
_entry.id   AF-A0A2P5KQ81-F1
#
_cell.length_a   1.000
_cell.length_b   1.000
_cell.length_c   1.000
_cell.angle_alpha   90.00
_cell.angle_beta   90.00
_cell.angle_gamma   90.00
#
_symmetry.space_group_name_H-M   'P 1'
#
loop_
_entity.id
_entity.type
_entity.pdbx_description
1 polymer ?
#
loop_
_entity_poly.entity_id
_entity_poly.type
_entity_poly.pdbx_seq_one_letter_code
_entity_poly.pdbx_strand_id
1 'polypeptide(L)'
;MRRLAGLYGVSAVGYLANFASIFVILAVVGREGYGTYGIYIVIVAFYHVLDFALVKVALVAFERHRANRGSEQASAIAVRFLNRALLPISAISLPFILAGNAIFPTGAGSGVGGRFVALIVFIEYLLSYPANRTIFHLALDQRFYTIQMIRLANTLLRHAIVWIILLGTGSIPVAIGAIVLKGVVIGLAAKYWNERAFKLTVVTNSSPTEPCERREDLKLLISIAGTA
;
A
#
# COMPACT_ATOMS: atom_id res chain seq x y z
N MET A 1 -22.30 -0.98 14.43
CA MET A 1 -22.82 -0.84 13.04
C MET A 1 -22.35 0.43 12.30
N ARG A 2 -22.54 1.66 12.80
CA ARG A 2 -22.12 2.90 12.09
C ARG A 2 -20.63 2.94 11.69
N ARG A 3 -19.72 2.47 12.55
CA ARG A 3 -18.27 2.39 12.23
C ARG A 3 -17.93 1.37 11.14
N LEU A 4 -18.62 0.22 11.12
CA LEU A 4 -18.48 -0.78 10.07
C LEU A 4 -19.02 -0.27 8.73
N ALA A 5 -20.19 0.38 8.73
CA ALA A 5 -20.74 1.02 7.54
C ALA A 5 -19.79 2.08 6.96
N GLY A 6 -19.13 2.88 7.82
CA GLY A 6 -18.10 3.82 7.39
C GLY A 6 -16.88 3.15 6.76
N LEU A 7 -16.39 2.04 7.34
CA LEU A 7 -15.27 1.27 6.77
C LEU A 7 -15.62 0.69 5.39
N TYR A 8 -16.77 0.04 5.26
CA TYR A 8 -17.22 -0.52 3.98
C TYR A 8 -17.53 0.57 2.95
N GLY A 9 -18.07 1.72 3.38
CA GLY A 9 -18.31 2.87 2.50
C GLY A 9 -17.03 3.40 1.88
N VAL A 10 -15.96 3.57 2.67
CA VAL A 10 -14.65 4.01 2.16
C VAL A 10 -14.08 3.01 1.15
N SER A 11 -14.19 1.71 1.43
CA SER A 11 -13.78 0.66 0.48
C SER A 11 -14.61 0.68 -0.81
N ALA A 12 -15.92 0.89 -0.72
CA ALA A 12 -16.81 0.99 -1.87
C ALA A 12 -16.44 2.18 -2.77
N VAL A 13 -16.13 3.34 -2.19
CA VAL A 13 -15.63 4.51 -2.95
C VAL A 13 -14.31 4.18 -3.65
N GLY A 14 -13.40 3.48 -2.97
CA GLY A 14 -12.13 3.03 -3.58
C GLY A 14 -12.35 2.09 -4.76
N TYR A 15 -13.28 1.14 -4.64
CA TYR A 15 -13.68 0.26 -5.72
C TYR A 15 -14.27 1.04 -6.90
N LEU A 16 -15.21 1.95 -6.65
CA LEU A 16 -15.83 2.79 -7.68
C LEU A 16 -14.79 3.67 -8.38
N ALA A 17 -13.79 4.21 -7.66
CA ALA A 17 -12.71 4.98 -8.26
C ALA A 17 -11.84 4.12 -9.21
N ASN A 18 -11.51 2.89 -8.80
CA ASN A 18 -10.80 1.95 -9.68
C ASN A 18 -11.64 1.58 -10.91
N PHE A 19 -12.94 1.31 -10.72
CA PHE A 19 -13.87 1.00 -11.81
C PHE A 19 -14.01 2.18 -12.79
N ALA A 20 -14.18 3.41 -12.29
CA ALA A 20 -14.25 4.62 -13.10
C ALA A 20 -12.95 4.85 -13.91
N SER A 21 -11.79 4.52 -13.34
CA SER A 21 -10.50 4.69 -14.03
C SER A 21 -10.41 3.88 -15.32
N ILE A 22 -11.09 2.73 -15.41
CA ILE A 22 -11.14 1.89 -16.61
C ILE A 22 -11.74 2.68 -17.77
N PHE A 23 -12.87 3.34 -17.54
CA PHE A 23 -13.57 4.12 -18.58
C PHE A 23 -12.78 5.34 -19.00
N VAL A 24 -12.18 6.06 -18.05
CA VAL A 24 -11.37 7.25 -18.35
C VAL A 24 -10.17 6.86 -19.21
N ILE A 25 -9.44 5.81 -18.82
CA ILE A 25 -8.24 5.38 -19.56
C ILE A 25 -8.62 4.84 -20.94
N LEU A 26 -9.65 4.00 -21.03
CA LEU A 26 -10.11 3.46 -22.30
C LEU A 26 -10.57 4.57 -23.26
N ALA A 27 -11.24 5.61 -22.74
CA ALA A 27 -11.70 6.74 -23.55
C ALA A 27 -10.56 7.62 -24.08
N VAL A 28 -9.48 7.80 -23.32
CA VAL A 28 -8.40 8.73 -23.70
C VAL A 28 -7.34 8.08 -24.58
N VAL A 29 -7.00 6.81 -24.35
CA VAL A 29 -5.87 6.13 -25.04
C VAL A 29 -6.23 4.80 -25.71
N GLY A 30 -7.50 4.43 -25.69
CA GLY A 30 -7.98 3.21 -26.33
C GLY A 30 -7.49 1.92 -25.68
N ARG A 31 -7.67 0.81 -26.40
CA ARG A 31 -7.46 -0.56 -25.88
C ARG A 31 -5.99 -0.85 -25.57
N GLU A 32 -5.06 -0.40 -26.42
CA GLU A 32 -3.63 -0.67 -26.22
C GLU A 32 -3.06 0.07 -25.01
N GLY A 33 -3.44 1.34 -24.84
CA GLY A 33 -3.08 2.12 -23.66
C GLY A 33 -3.67 1.54 -22.37
N TYR A 34 -4.93 1.10 -22.41
CA TYR A 34 -5.56 0.38 -21.31
C TYR A 34 -4.84 -0.92 -20.95
N GLY A 35 -4.40 -1.70 -21.96
CA GLY A 35 -3.62 -2.92 -21.74
C GLY A 35 -2.34 -2.67 -20.94
N THR A 36 -1.61 -1.59 -21.26
CA THR A 36 -0.38 -1.20 -20.54
C THR A 36 -0.68 -0.80 -19.10
N TYR A 37 -1.77 -0.06 -18.85
CA TYR A 37 -2.22 0.28 -17.50
C TYR A 37 -2.70 -0.95 -16.72
N GLY A 38 -3.32 -1.93 -17.38
CA GLY A 38 -3.72 -3.20 -16.78
C GLY A 38 -2.53 -3.96 -16.20
N ILE A 39 -1.41 -4.01 -16.93
CA ILE A 39 -0.15 -4.60 -16.43
C ILE A 39 0.29 -3.90 -15.13
N TYR A 40 0.24 -2.56 -15.12
CA TYR A 40 0.57 -1.77 -13.92
C TYR A 40 -0.31 -2.17 -12.73
N ILE A 41 -1.63 -2.25 -12.90
CA ILE A 41 -2.56 -2.62 -11.83
C ILE A 41 -2.30 -4.03 -11.29
N VAL A 42 -2.03 -5.00 -12.17
CA VAL A 42 -1.74 -6.39 -11.74
C VAL A 42 -0.48 -6.45 -10.88
N ILE A 43 0.60 -5.77 -11.29
CA ILE A 43 1.85 -5.76 -10.53
C ILE A 43 1.67 -5.02 -9.20
N VAL A 44 0.94 -3.90 -9.19
CA VAL A 44 0.61 -3.16 -7.96
C VAL A 44 -0.20 -4.00 -6.97
N ALA A 45 -1.17 -4.77 -7.46
CA ALA A 45 -1.98 -5.65 -6.62
C ALA A 45 -1.10 -6.67 -5.87
N PHE A 46 -0.09 -7.24 -6.51
CA PHE A 46 0.87 -8.14 -5.87
C PHE A 46 1.59 -7.46 -4.69
N TYR A 47 2.12 -6.25 -4.88
CA TYR A 47 2.76 -5.50 -3.80
C TYR A 47 1.80 -5.08 -2.69
N HIS A 48 0.55 -4.78 -3.01
CA HIS A 48 -0.47 -4.51 -2.01
C HIS A 48 -0.72 -5.73 -1.11
N VAL A 49 -0.90 -6.92 -1.70
CA VAL A 49 -1.06 -8.17 -0.93
C VAL A 49 0.15 -8.42 -0.03
N LEU A 50 1.35 -8.16 -0.55
CA LEU A 50 2.59 -8.25 0.21
C LEU A 50 2.61 -7.29 1.41
N ASP A 51 2.23 -6.01 1.24
CA ASP A 51 2.15 -5.04 2.33
C ASP A 51 1.17 -5.48 3.43
N PHE A 52 0.01 -5.99 3.04
CA PHE A 52 -0.95 -6.55 3.98
C PHE A 52 -0.35 -7.71 4.78
N ALA A 53 0.34 -8.62 4.11
CA ALA A 53 1.00 -9.76 4.76
C ALA A 53 2.09 -9.29 5.73
N LEU A 54 2.93 -8.34 5.32
CA LEU A 54 4.01 -7.80 6.15
C LEU A 54 3.48 -7.12 7.42
N VAL A 55 2.45 -6.28 7.29
CA VAL A 55 1.83 -5.62 8.45
C VAL A 55 1.19 -6.66 9.38
N LYS A 56 0.49 -7.66 8.83
CA LYS A 56 -0.09 -8.75 9.64
C LYS A 56 0.98 -9.53 10.41
N VAL A 57 2.08 -9.89 9.74
CA VAL A 57 3.20 -10.60 10.38
C VAL A 57 3.86 -9.73 11.46
N ALA A 58 4.02 -8.43 11.21
CA ALA A 58 4.55 -7.48 12.20
C ALA A 58 3.65 -7.38 13.44
N LEU A 59 2.31 -7.35 13.27
CA LEU A 59 1.34 -7.38 14.38
C LEU A 59 1.42 -8.69 15.17
N VAL A 60 1.58 -9.83 14.50
CA VAL A 60 1.78 -11.13 15.17
C VAL A 60 3.09 -11.15 15.95
N ALA A 61 4.17 -10.62 15.38
CA ALA A 61 5.45 -10.51 16.06
C ALA A 61 5.36 -9.61 17.30
N PHE A 62 4.64 -8.48 17.20
CA PHE A 62 4.38 -7.59 18.32
C PHE A 62 3.65 -8.32 19.45
N GLU A 63 2.51 -8.96 19.19
CA GLU A 63 1.71 -9.64 20.22
C GLU A 63 2.49 -10.79 20.89
N ARG A 64 3.28 -11.54 20.13
CA ARG A 64 4.13 -12.61 20.70
C ARG A 64 5.20 -12.11 21.66
N HIS A 65 5.77 -10.92 21.40
CA HIS A 65 6.84 -10.37 22.23
C HIS A 65 6.34 -9.44 23.33
N ARG A 66 5.13 -8.89 23.20
CA ARG A 66 4.56 -7.90 24.14
C ARG A 66 4.47 -8.44 25.57
N ALA A 67 4.02 -9.68 25.75
CA ALA A 67 3.84 -10.29 27.08
C ALA A 67 5.17 -10.44 27.85
N ASN A 68 6.28 -10.69 27.15
CA ASN A 68 7.56 -11.01 27.78
C ASN A 68 8.55 -9.84 27.80
N ARG A 69 8.40 -8.86 26.89
CA ARG A 69 9.39 -7.78 26.67
C ARG A 69 8.83 -6.37 26.81
N GLY A 70 7.53 -6.25 27.10
CA GLY A 70 6.84 -4.96 27.12
C GLY A 70 6.53 -4.43 25.71
N SER A 71 5.65 -3.42 25.67
CA SER A 71 5.11 -2.85 24.43
C SER A 71 6.19 -2.19 23.56
N GLU A 72 7.12 -1.46 24.19
CA GLU A 72 8.15 -0.69 23.47
C GLU A 72 9.14 -1.60 22.73
N GLN A 73 9.68 -2.62 23.41
CA GLN A 73 10.60 -3.56 22.77
C GLN A 73 9.91 -4.42 21.72
N ALA A 74 8.66 -4.83 21.96
CA ALA A 74 7.87 -5.57 20.97
C ALA A 74 7.65 -4.73 19.69
N SER A 75 7.36 -3.43 19.84
CA SER A 75 7.19 -2.50 18.73
C SER A 75 8.51 -2.31 17.96
N ALA A 76 9.63 -2.14 18.66
CA ALA A 76 10.95 -2.03 18.03
C ALA A 76 11.33 -3.28 17.22
N ILE A 77 10.98 -4.48 17.71
CA ILE A 77 11.20 -5.74 16.98
C ILE A 77 10.36 -5.78 15.70
N ALA A 78 9.07 -5.46 15.79
CA ALA A 78 8.17 -5.44 14.64
C ALA A 78 8.60 -4.41 13.58
N VAL A 79 9.01 -3.20 14.00
CA VAL A 79 9.54 -2.17 13.09
C VAL A 79 10.86 -2.61 12.46
N ARG A 80 11.75 -3.25 13.21
CA ARG A 80 13.00 -3.80 12.67
C ARG A 80 12.72 -4.90 11.64
N PHE A 81 11.71 -5.74 11.88
CA PHE A 81 11.26 -6.73 10.90
C PHE A 81 10.80 -6.06 9.61
N LEU A 82 9.91 -5.05 9.69
CA LEU A 82 9.46 -4.31 8.51
C LEU A 82 10.65 -3.69 7.76
N ASN A 83 11.55 -2.99 8.43
CA ASN A 83 12.71 -2.38 7.77
C ASN A 83 13.62 -3.42 7.10
N ARG A 84 13.80 -4.60 7.70
CA ARG A 84 14.63 -5.68 7.14
C ARG A 84 13.95 -6.41 5.99
N ALA A 85 12.62 -6.45 5.94
CA ALA A 85 11.87 -7.11 4.88
C ALA A 85 12.08 -6.43 3.50
N LEU A 86 12.47 -5.16 3.47
CA LEU A 86 12.74 -4.44 2.21
C LEU A 86 13.83 -5.11 1.36
N LEU A 87 14.87 -5.67 1.99
CA LEU A 87 15.98 -6.32 1.29
C LEU A 87 15.55 -7.58 0.52
N PRO A 88 14.94 -8.61 1.15
CA PRO A 88 14.48 -9.78 0.42
C PRO A 88 13.40 -9.44 -0.60
N ILE A 89 12.52 -8.46 -0.33
CA ILE A 89 11.52 -8.01 -1.31
C ILE A 89 12.23 -7.44 -2.55
N SER A 90 13.19 -6.56 -2.37
CA SER A 90 13.98 -5.99 -3.47
C SER A 90 14.72 -7.06 -4.27
N ALA A 91 15.30 -8.04 -3.58
CA ALA A 91 16.00 -9.16 -4.22
C ALA A 91 15.04 -10.04 -5.05
N ILE A 92 13.85 -10.34 -4.51
CA ILE A 92 12.82 -11.12 -5.20
C ILE A 92 12.23 -10.35 -6.38
N SER A 93 12.04 -9.04 -6.27
CA SER A 93 11.48 -8.20 -7.33
C SER A 93 12.39 -8.08 -8.56
N LEU A 94 13.72 -8.14 -8.38
CA LEU A 94 14.69 -7.97 -9.47
C LEU A 94 14.49 -8.96 -10.65
N PRO A 95 14.40 -10.29 -10.45
CA PRO A 95 14.15 -11.21 -11.56
C PRO A 95 12.81 -10.96 -12.24
N PHE A 96 11.75 -10.55 -11.52
CA PHE A 96 10.46 -10.21 -12.15
C PHE A 96 10.57 -8.96 -13.03
N ILE A 97 11.35 -7.96 -12.63
CA ILE A 97 11.62 -6.78 -13.46
C ILE A 97 12.39 -7.18 -14.71
N LEU A 98 13.45 -8.00 -14.57
CA LEU A 98 14.26 -8.45 -15.70
C LEU A 98 13.47 -9.31 -16.69
N ALA A 99 12.62 -10.20 -16.19
CA ALA A 99 11.73 -11.05 -16.99
C ALA A 99 10.48 -10.31 -17.50
N GLY A 100 10.25 -9.05 -17.11
CA GLY A 100 9.00 -8.34 -17.34
C GLY A 100 8.58 -8.27 -18.81
N ASN A 101 9.52 -8.07 -19.74
CA ASN A 101 9.22 -8.02 -21.17
C ASN A 101 8.92 -9.40 -21.78
N ALA A 102 9.38 -10.49 -21.15
CA ALA A 102 9.06 -11.84 -21.59
C ALA A 102 7.63 -12.24 -21.18
N ILE A 103 7.18 -11.77 -20.00
CA ILE A 103 5.82 -12.01 -19.49
C ILE A 103 4.82 -11.06 -20.15
N PHE A 104 5.19 -9.79 -20.28
CA PHE A 104 4.38 -8.76 -20.91
C PHE A 104 5.20 -8.06 -22.02
N PRO A 105 5.07 -8.53 -23.28
CA PRO A 105 5.78 -7.94 -24.42
C PRO A 105 5.48 -6.46 -24.60
N THR A 106 6.40 -5.74 -25.24
CA THR A 106 6.23 -4.33 -25.63
C THR A 106 5.04 -4.17 -26.57
N GLY A 107 4.09 -3.31 -26.21
CA GLY A 107 2.96 -2.97 -27.06
C GLY A 107 3.38 -2.11 -28.26
N ALA A 108 2.83 -2.39 -29.44
CA ALA A 108 3.18 -1.69 -30.67
C ALA A 108 2.84 -0.18 -30.61
N GLY A 109 1.71 0.21 -30.00
CA GLY A 109 1.33 1.62 -29.87
C GLY A 109 1.91 2.36 -28.66
N SER A 110 2.34 1.67 -27.61
CA SER A 110 2.90 2.32 -26.41
C SER A 110 4.43 2.35 -26.37
N GLY A 111 5.10 1.46 -27.11
CA GLY A 111 6.55 1.28 -27.06
C GLY A 111 7.08 0.78 -25.71
N VAL A 112 6.17 0.40 -24.80
CA VAL A 112 6.47 0.06 -23.40
C VAL A 112 6.05 -1.37 -23.12
N GLY A 113 6.95 -2.11 -22.47
CA GLY A 113 6.73 -3.50 -22.05
C GLY A 113 6.73 -3.66 -20.53
N GLY A 114 6.53 -4.89 -20.09
CA GLY A 114 6.41 -5.22 -18.66
C GLY A 114 7.62 -4.85 -17.83
N ARG A 115 8.84 -4.85 -18.38
CA ARG A 115 10.05 -4.47 -17.64
C ARG A 115 9.99 -3.02 -17.14
N PHE A 116 9.56 -2.10 -18.00
CA PHE A 116 9.43 -0.69 -17.64
C PHE A 116 8.33 -0.51 -16.58
N VAL A 117 7.17 -1.13 -16.79
CA VAL A 117 6.06 -1.05 -15.84
C VAL A 117 6.44 -1.65 -14.49
N ALA A 118 7.06 -2.83 -14.47
CA ALA A 118 7.52 -3.49 -13.26
C ALA A 118 8.55 -2.64 -12.50
N LEU A 119 9.48 -1.98 -13.21
CA LEU A 119 10.45 -1.08 -12.61
C LEU A 119 9.78 0.13 -11.95
N ILE A 120 8.82 0.76 -12.65
CA ILE A 120 8.09 1.91 -12.09
C ILE A 120 7.29 1.51 -10.85
N VAL A 121 6.56 0.38 -10.90
CA VAL A 121 5.82 -0.12 -9.74
C VAL A 121 6.75 -0.43 -8.58
N PHE A 122 7.90 -1.04 -8.85
CA PHE A 122 8.89 -1.33 -7.81
C PHE A 122 9.46 -0.05 -7.18
N ILE A 123 9.79 0.97 -7.97
CA ILE A 123 10.25 2.26 -7.45
C ILE A 123 9.15 2.93 -6.63
N GLU A 124 7.92 2.97 -7.14
CA GLU A 124 6.75 3.49 -6.41
C GLU A 124 6.57 2.78 -5.06
N TYR A 125 6.72 1.46 -5.06
CA TYR A 125 6.65 0.62 -3.87
C TYR A 125 7.71 1.00 -2.84
N LEU A 126 8.99 1.06 -3.24
CA LEU A 126 10.09 1.43 -2.36
C LEU A 126 9.88 2.81 -1.72
N LEU A 127 9.43 3.78 -2.52
CA LEU A 127 9.17 5.13 -2.05
C LEU A 127 7.99 5.17 -1.07
N SER A 128 6.94 4.40 -1.32
CA SER A 128 5.75 4.33 -0.46
C SER A 128 5.96 3.47 0.80
N TYR A 129 7.01 2.64 0.83
CA TYR A 129 7.27 1.66 1.89
C TYR A 129 7.20 2.20 3.33
N PRO A 130 7.65 3.43 3.65
CA PRO A 130 7.51 3.99 5.00
C PRO A 130 6.06 4.02 5.53
N ALA A 131 5.07 4.00 4.64
CA ALA A 131 3.65 3.93 5.01
C ALA A 131 3.29 2.63 5.75
N ASN A 132 4.00 1.53 5.51
CA ASN A 132 3.76 0.25 6.21
C ASN A 132 3.97 0.38 7.72
N ARG A 133 4.98 1.15 8.14
CA ARG A 133 5.21 1.44 9.57
C ARG A 133 4.07 2.28 10.15
N THR A 134 3.59 3.27 9.41
CA THR A 134 2.45 4.10 9.84
C THR A 134 1.19 3.25 9.99
N ILE A 135 0.89 2.39 9.01
CA ILE A 135 -0.25 1.47 9.05
C ILE A 135 -0.11 0.50 10.23
N PHE A 136 1.08 -0.04 10.49
CA PHE A 136 1.35 -0.89 11.65
C PHE A 136 1.02 -0.18 12.97
N HIS A 137 1.55 1.03 13.20
CA HIS A 137 1.26 1.77 14.43
C HIS A 137 -0.22 2.14 14.54
N LEU A 138 -0.86 2.58 13.46
CA LEU A 138 -2.30 2.84 13.45
C LEU A 138 -3.13 1.59 13.75
N ALA A 139 -2.66 0.41 13.34
CA ALA A 139 -3.32 -0.86 13.62
C ALA A 139 -3.17 -1.27 15.08
N LEU A 140 -2.03 -1.00 15.72
CA LEU A 140 -1.85 -1.15 17.17
C LEU A 140 -2.84 -0.27 17.95
N ASP A 141 -3.04 0.96 17.47
CA ASP A 141 -3.99 1.93 18.05
C ASP A 141 -5.46 1.66 17.64
N GLN A 142 -5.72 0.57 16.89
CA GLN A 142 -7.05 0.22 16.37
C GLN A 142 -7.72 1.34 15.53
N ARG A 143 -6.93 2.22 14.92
CA ARG A 143 -7.38 3.34 14.06
C ARG A 143 -7.67 2.87 12.62
N PHE A 144 -8.47 1.81 12.48
CA PHE A 144 -8.74 1.16 11.19
C PHE A 144 -9.43 2.08 10.17
N TYR A 145 -10.29 2.99 10.62
CA TYR A 145 -10.90 3.99 9.74
C TYR A 145 -9.84 4.90 9.10
N THR A 146 -8.86 5.35 9.88
CA THR A 146 -7.73 6.15 9.39
C THR A 146 -6.91 5.37 8.36
N ILE A 147 -6.67 4.07 8.59
CA ILE A 147 -5.98 3.20 7.63
C ILE A 147 -6.73 3.15 6.29
N GLN A 148 -8.05 2.96 6.32
CA GLN A 148 -8.84 2.93 5.09
C GLN A 148 -8.89 4.30 4.40
N MET A 149 -8.95 5.39 5.15
CA MET A 149 -8.88 6.75 4.59
C MET A 149 -7.54 7.02 3.90
N ILE A 150 -6.41 6.58 4.48
CA ILE A 150 -5.08 6.68 3.86
C ILE A 150 -5.04 5.88 2.55
N ARG A 151 -5.61 4.68 2.52
CA ARG A 151 -5.68 3.84 1.31
C ARG A 151 -6.55 4.44 0.22
N LEU A 152 -7.70 5.00 0.60
CA LEU A 152 -8.56 5.72 -0.32
C LEU A 152 -7.83 6.93 -0.88
N ALA A 153 -7.21 7.76 -0.03
CA ALA A 153 -6.44 8.92 -0.47
C ALA A 153 -5.31 8.53 -1.43
N ASN A 154 -4.58 7.43 -1.14
CA ASN A 154 -3.54 6.89 -2.02
C ASN A 154 -4.11 6.46 -3.39
N THR A 155 -5.29 5.82 -3.39
CA THR A 155 -5.99 5.40 -4.61
C THR A 155 -6.44 6.60 -5.44
N LEU A 156 -7.07 7.59 -4.80
CA LEU A 156 -7.54 8.80 -5.47
C LEU A 156 -6.37 9.64 -5.99
N LEU A 157 -5.29 9.78 -5.23
CA LEU A 157 -4.09 10.50 -5.66
C LEU A 157 -3.45 9.85 -6.89
N ARG A 158 -3.37 8.51 -6.91
CA ARG A 158 -2.91 7.77 -8.10
C ARG A 158 -3.75 8.12 -9.32
N HIS A 159 -5.07 8.00 -9.21
CA HIS A 159 -5.98 8.28 -10.32
C HIS A 159 -5.93 9.74 -10.76
N ALA A 160 -5.89 10.68 -9.82
CA ALA A 160 -5.73 12.09 -10.12
C ALA A 160 -4.45 12.37 -10.92
N ILE A 161 -3.30 11.85 -10.48
CA ILE A 161 -2.03 12.01 -11.19
C ILE A 161 -2.11 11.39 -12.59
N VAL A 162 -2.60 10.16 -12.69
CA VAL A 162 -2.72 9.46 -13.98
C VAL A 162 -3.63 10.25 -14.91
N TRP A 163 -4.81 10.67 -14.48
CA TRP A 163 -5.78 11.38 -15.31
C TRP A 163 -5.25 12.74 -15.74
N ILE A 164 -4.64 13.52 -14.85
CA ILE A 164 -4.06 14.83 -15.18
C ILE A 164 -3.00 14.69 -16.27
N ILE A 165 -2.06 13.74 -16.10
CA ILE A 165 -0.98 13.53 -17.07
C ILE A 165 -1.52 12.94 -18.37
N LEU A 166 -2.47 12.03 -18.29
CA LEU A 166 -3.07 11.41 -19.47
C LEU A 166 -3.86 12.42 -20.30
N LEU A 167 -4.66 13.27 -19.67
CA LEU A 167 -5.40 14.33 -20.36
C LEU A 167 -4.47 15.40 -20.94
N GLY A 168 -3.36 15.71 -20.27
CA GLY A 168 -2.40 16.70 -20.73
C GLY A 168 -1.45 16.21 -21.83
N THR A 169 -1.12 14.92 -21.86
CA THR A 169 -0.07 14.37 -22.76
C THR A 169 -0.55 13.31 -23.73
N GLY A 170 -1.70 12.67 -23.48
CA GLY A 170 -2.15 11.49 -24.21
C GLY A 170 -1.26 10.24 -24.04
N SER A 171 -0.21 10.31 -23.20
CA SER A 171 0.82 9.27 -23.12
C SER A 171 0.70 8.44 -21.85
N ILE A 172 0.31 7.17 -22.01
CA ILE A 172 0.27 6.20 -20.90
C ILE A 172 1.63 5.96 -20.26
N PRO A 173 2.74 5.78 -21.02
CA PRO A 173 4.07 5.66 -20.42
C PRO A 173 4.41 6.80 -19.46
N VAL A 174 4.10 8.04 -19.85
CA VAL A 174 4.34 9.23 -19.04
C VAL A 174 3.40 9.26 -17.84
N ALA A 175 2.12 8.91 -18.02
CA ALA A 175 1.16 8.82 -16.92
C ALA A 175 1.54 7.77 -15.87
N ILE A 176 2.02 6.59 -16.30
CA ILE A 176 2.54 5.54 -15.39
C ILE A 176 3.81 6.04 -14.68
N GLY A 177 4.75 6.64 -15.41
CA GLY A 177 5.97 7.20 -14.83
C GLY A 177 5.68 8.27 -13.78
N ALA A 178 4.66 9.10 -13.99
CA ALA A 178 4.25 10.13 -13.04
C ALA A 178 3.73 9.56 -11.71
N ILE A 179 3.32 8.28 -11.65
CA ILE A 179 2.88 7.65 -10.40
C ILE A 179 4.04 7.56 -9.40
N VAL A 180 5.29 7.60 -9.84
CA VAL A 180 6.45 7.71 -8.93
C VAL A 180 6.32 8.92 -8.01
N LEU A 181 5.77 10.04 -8.50
CA LEU A 181 5.51 11.24 -7.68
C LEU A 181 4.58 10.95 -6.51
N LYS A 182 3.55 10.12 -6.73
CA LYS A 182 2.66 9.65 -5.67
C LYS A 182 3.46 8.92 -4.58
N GLY A 183 4.36 8.02 -5.00
CA GLY A 183 5.22 7.28 -4.07
C GLY A 183 6.09 8.21 -3.23
N VAL A 184 6.66 9.25 -3.82
CA VAL A 184 7.42 10.28 -3.10
C VAL A 184 6.53 11.00 -2.08
N VAL A 185 5.36 11.49 -2.49
CA VAL A 185 4.45 12.25 -1.62
C VAL A 185 4.01 11.40 -0.42
N ILE A 186 3.57 10.17 -0.67
CA ILE A 186 3.10 9.26 0.39
C ILE A 186 4.26 8.83 1.30
N GLY A 187 5.42 8.50 0.72
CA GLY A 187 6.62 8.12 1.45
C GLY A 187 7.11 9.19 2.40
N LEU A 188 7.21 10.43 1.91
CA LEU A 188 7.63 11.58 2.72
C LEU A 188 6.60 11.91 3.80
N ALA A 189 5.31 11.90 3.47
CA ALA A 189 4.25 12.13 4.46
C ALA A 189 4.26 11.07 5.56
N ALA A 190 4.42 9.79 5.21
CA ALA A 190 4.51 8.70 6.16
C ALA A 190 5.79 8.79 7.02
N LYS A 191 6.95 9.09 6.41
CA LYS A 191 8.21 9.27 7.14
C LYS A 191 8.08 10.42 8.14
N TYR A 192 7.59 11.57 7.72
CA TYR A 192 7.35 12.73 8.56
C TYR A 192 6.40 12.41 9.72
N TRP A 193 5.29 11.71 9.43
CA TRP A 193 4.35 11.28 10.46
C TRP A 193 5.03 10.33 11.46
N ASN A 194 5.78 9.35 10.99
CA ASN A 194 6.50 8.39 11.83
C ASN A 194 7.52 9.09 12.75
N GLU A 195 8.19 10.13 12.26
CA GLU A 195 9.15 10.93 13.03
C GLU A 195 8.49 11.87 14.05
N ARG A 196 7.25 12.31 13.82
CA ARG A 196 6.52 13.18 14.76
C ARG A 196 5.69 12.41 15.78
N ALA A 197 4.89 11.45 15.32
CA ALA A 197 3.91 10.76 16.13
C ALA A 197 4.45 9.47 16.77
N PHE A 198 5.47 8.85 16.16
CA PHE A 198 5.96 7.53 16.54
C PHE A 198 7.49 7.50 16.73
N LYS A 199 8.09 8.63 17.13
CA LYS A 199 9.40 8.58 17.80
C LYS A 199 9.30 7.51 18.88
N LEU A 200 10.32 6.67 18.99
CA LEU A 200 10.55 5.81 20.15
C LEU A 200 10.65 6.77 21.36
N THR A 201 9.49 7.18 21.86
CA THR A 201 9.32 8.12 22.94
C THR A 201 8.77 7.27 24.05
N VAL A 202 9.61 7.12 25.06
CA VAL A 202 9.31 6.64 26.40
C VAL A 202 8.01 7.29 26.87
N VAL A 203 6.86 6.66 26.61
CA VAL A 203 5.59 7.04 27.22
C VAL A 203 5.41 6.11 28.41
N THR A 204 5.81 6.64 29.56
CA THR A 204 5.45 6.18 30.88
C THR A 204 3.93 6.12 31.02
N ASN A 205 3.45 4.98 31.51
CA ASN A 205 2.16 4.77 32.18
C ASN A 205 0.87 5.04 31.38
N SER A 206 0.31 3.95 30.85
CA SER A 206 -1.13 3.69 31.01
C SER A 206 -1.32 2.19 31.27
N SER A 207 -1.91 1.88 32.43
CA SER A 207 -2.08 0.51 32.96
C SER A 207 -2.96 -0.39 32.07
N PRO A 208 -2.89 -1.72 32.24
CA PRO A 208 -3.67 -2.65 31.46
C PRO A 208 -5.05 -2.84 32.10
N THR A 209 -6.11 -2.39 31.44
CA THR A 209 -7.46 -2.86 31.73
C THR A 209 -8.05 -3.61 30.53
N GLU A 210 -8.42 -4.86 30.84
CA GLU A 210 -9.37 -5.78 30.20
C GLU A 210 -8.91 -6.70 29.05
N PRO A 211 -8.81 -8.02 29.34
CA PRO A 211 -8.62 -9.08 28.36
C PRO A 211 -9.88 -9.96 28.23
N CYS A 212 -10.79 -9.69 27.28
CA CYS A 212 -11.64 -10.77 26.74
C CYS A 212 -12.28 -10.43 25.39
N GLU A 213 -12.95 -9.28 25.24
CA GLU A 213 -13.60 -8.90 23.96
C GLU A 213 -12.61 -8.51 22.84
N ARG A 214 -11.39 -8.10 23.21
CA ARG A 214 -10.38 -7.56 22.30
C ARG A 214 -9.82 -8.57 21.27
N ARG A 215 -10.07 -9.87 21.47
CA ARG A 215 -9.56 -10.96 20.61
C ARG A 215 -10.45 -11.27 19.41
N GLU A 216 -11.76 -11.03 19.52
CA GLU A 216 -12.71 -11.36 18.44
C GLU A 216 -12.71 -10.30 17.34
N ASP A 217 -12.64 -9.02 17.71
CA ASP A 217 -12.49 -7.92 16.74
C ASP A 217 -11.20 -8.03 15.94
N LEU A 218 -10.10 -8.43 16.57
CA LEU A 218 -8.81 -8.63 15.90
C LEU A 218 -8.87 -9.79 14.90
N LYS A 219 -9.56 -10.90 15.26
CA LYS A 219 -9.75 -12.06 14.35
C LYS A 219 -10.69 -11.72 13.19
N LEU A 220 -11.79 -11.00 13.45
CA LEU A 220 -12.71 -10.55 12.41
C LEU A 220 -12.03 -9.58 11.43
N LEU A 221 -11.14 -8.71 11.93
CA LEU A 221 -10.41 -7.74 11.10
C LEU A 221 -9.24 -8.37 10.32
N ILE A 222 -8.59 -9.40 10.87
CA ILE A 222 -7.63 -10.23 10.10
C ILE A 222 -8.34 -10.92 8.93
N SER A 223 -9.61 -11.33 9.11
CA SER A 223 -10.49 -11.92 8.10
C SER A 223 -10.97 -10.90 7.05
N ILE A 224 -11.45 -9.72 7.45
CA ILE A 224 -11.93 -8.67 6.52
C ILE A 224 -10.78 -8.10 5.65
N ALA A 225 -9.56 -8.07 6.16
CA ALA A 225 -8.37 -7.71 5.38
C ALA A 225 -7.86 -8.86 4.47
N GLY A 226 -8.62 -9.93 4.29
CA GLY A 226 -8.35 -11.03 3.35
C GLY A 226 -9.29 -11.07 2.13
N THR A 227 -10.31 -10.20 2.07
CA THR A 227 -11.32 -10.18 1.00
C THR A 227 -11.25 -8.92 0.13
N ALA A 228 -10.07 -8.29 0.03
CA ALA A 228 -9.82 -7.19 -0.89
C ALA A 228 -8.67 -7.55 -1.83
#